data_AF-A0A9C9KBR2-F1
#
_entry.id   AF-A0A9C9KBR2-F1
#
_cell.length_a   1.000
_cell.length_b   1.000
_cell.length_c   1.000
_cell.angle_alpha   90.00
_cell.angle_beta   90.00
_cell.angle_gamma   90.00
#
_symmetry.space_group_name_H-M   'P 1'
#
loop_
_entity.id
_entity.type
_entity.pdbx_description
1 polymer ?
#
loop_
_entity_poly.entity_id
_entity_poly.type
_entity_poly.pdbx_seq_one_letter_code
_entity_poly.pdbx_strand_id
1 'polypeptide(L)'
;MYCCPNCFSDNFLQRHINAVSKKKGKCSFCKTDNTTLIKPDELFDRFEPLLDLYEKDRNGVALNELLQVDWNVFAITANRIQQKLLKAISCNGDLLKVKYNPVFLIEQKNVEQWEKFREELKHRNRFFPNDAPDKSNLEPFGKYIGVILNKGSQNFFRARTNISDKPYKISQMSNPPKNLVSNGRANPIGIPYLYLASSVDTAISEIRGNKGEIVTIAEFIMNKDMELADLRDPKNTISPFELNEENELELIYKNMPFLTLLGNELSKPIIPREANLEYLPSQYLCELLKNIGFHGIIYKSSIADGNNYVIFDDKKLKAVRTYQYQITDITTKSKKLK
;
A
#
# COMPACT_ATOMS: atom_id res chain seq x y z
N MET A 1 -22.87 19.74 18.22
CA MET A 1 -22.79 18.34 17.74
C MET A 1 -21.36 17.87 17.92
N TYR A 2 -21.12 16.57 18.11
CA TYR A 2 -19.77 16.01 18.32
C TYR A 2 -19.52 14.85 17.35
N CYS A 3 -18.33 14.79 16.75
CA CYS A 3 -17.84 13.64 15.99
C CYS A 3 -16.85 12.82 16.83
N CYS A 4 -16.38 11.70 16.28
CA CYS A 4 -15.51 10.74 16.96
C CYS A 4 -14.51 10.12 15.97
N PRO A 5 -13.50 9.36 16.45
CA PRO A 5 -12.53 8.67 15.59
C PRO A 5 -13.18 7.81 14.50
N ASN A 6 -14.21 7.04 14.86
CA ASN A 6 -14.94 6.16 13.94
C ASN A 6 -15.73 6.89 12.83
N CYS A 7 -15.68 8.22 12.76
CA CYS A 7 -16.20 8.95 11.60
C CYS A 7 -15.23 8.92 10.41
N PHE A 8 -13.96 8.62 10.66
CA PHE A 8 -12.86 8.78 9.71
C PHE A 8 -12.13 7.45 9.49
N SER A 9 -11.72 7.16 8.25
CA SER A 9 -10.86 6.02 7.95
C SER A 9 -9.38 6.35 8.15
N ASP A 10 -9.04 7.65 8.19
CA ASP A 10 -7.68 8.14 8.36
C ASP A 10 -7.13 7.89 9.77
N ASN A 11 -5.97 7.22 9.84
CA ASN A 11 -5.35 6.82 11.10
C ASN A 11 -4.82 8.00 11.93
N PHE A 12 -4.41 9.10 11.30
CA PHE A 12 -3.97 10.29 12.02
C PHE A 12 -5.15 10.96 12.71
N LEU A 13 -6.26 11.22 11.99
CA LEU A 13 -7.46 11.81 12.58
C LEU A 13 -7.97 10.97 13.75
N GLN A 14 -8.00 9.65 13.60
CA GLN A 14 -8.39 8.76 14.70
C GLN A 14 -7.50 8.94 15.95
N ARG A 15 -6.17 8.94 15.77
CA ARG A 15 -5.19 9.13 16.86
C ARG A 15 -5.30 10.54 17.46
N HIS A 16 -5.37 11.56 16.62
CA HIS A 16 -5.48 12.96 17.01
C HIS A 16 -6.71 13.19 17.88
N ILE A 17 -7.89 12.75 17.42
CA ILE A 17 -9.15 12.88 18.19
C ILE A 17 -9.04 12.15 19.52
N ASN A 18 -8.49 10.94 19.55
CA ASN A 18 -8.28 10.21 20.80
C ASN A 18 -7.36 10.95 21.78
N ALA A 19 -6.32 11.62 21.28
CA ALA A 19 -5.34 12.34 22.09
C ALA A 19 -5.89 13.65 22.65
N VAL A 20 -6.65 14.42 21.84
CA VAL A 20 -7.14 15.75 22.24
C VAL A 20 -8.53 15.75 22.87
N SER A 21 -9.27 14.63 22.76
CA SER A 21 -10.64 14.54 23.25
C SER A 21 -10.73 14.75 24.76
N LYS A 22 -11.64 15.63 25.17
CA LYS A 22 -11.96 15.93 26.57
C LYS A 22 -13.26 15.28 27.04
N LYS A 23 -13.88 14.44 26.19
CA LYS A 23 -15.24 13.94 26.41
C LYS A 23 -15.43 12.55 25.82
N LYS A 24 -16.19 11.69 26.49
CA LYS A 24 -16.73 10.45 25.92
C LYS A 24 -18.25 10.50 25.81
N GLY A 25 -18.79 9.73 24.88
CA GLY A 25 -20.23 9.55 24.72
C GLY A 25 -20.62 9.04 23.34
N LYS A 26 -21.86 9.32 22.94
CA LYS A 26 -22.42 8.91 21.65
C LYS A 26 -22.14 9.93 20.55
N CYS A 27 -21.56 9.48 19.46
CA CYS A 27 -21.25 10.31 18.29
C CYS A 27 -22.53 10.83 17.62
N SER A 28 -22.56 12.12 17.27
CA SER A 28 -23.70 12.73 16.58
C SER A 28 -23.84 12.27 15.12
N PHE A 29 -22.77 11.78 14.51
CA PHE A 29 -22.68 11.46 13.08
C PHE A 29 -22.76 9.95 12.83
N CYS A 30 -21.73 9.18 13.19
CA CYS A 30 -21.68 7.72 12.96
C CYS A 30 -22.43 6.89 14.02
N LYS A 31 -22.98 7.54 15.06
CA LYS A 31 -23.78 6.91 16.14
C LYS A 31 -23.05 5.90 17.03
N THR A 32 -21.74 5.71 16.84
CA THR A 32 -20.89 4.94 17.76
C THR A 32 -21.09 5.45 19.18
N ASP A 33 -21.32 4.52 20.11
CA ASP A 33 -21.47 4.81 21.53
C ASP A 33 -20.16 4.61 22.29
N ASN A 34 -20.07 5.19 23.49
CA ASN A 34 -18.91 5.08 24.39
C ASN A 34 -17.54 5.33 23.71
N THR A 35 -17.48 6.35 22.86
CA THR A 35 -16.26 6.74 22.13
C THR A 35 -15.80 8.14 22.52
N THR A 36 -14.53 8.47 22.26
CA THR A 36 -13.99 9.82 22.42
C THR A 36 -14.68 10.78 21.45
N LEU A 37 -14.94 11.99 21.91
CA LEU A 37 -15.70 13.00 21.19
C LEU A 37 -14.89 14.28 21.05
N ILE A 38 -15.01 14.90 19.88
CA ILE A 38 -14.47 16.24 19.58
C ILE A 38 -15.56 17.08 18.91
N LYS A 39 -15.49 18.40 19.07
CA LYS A 39 -16.33 19.28 18.26
C LYS A 39 -15.77 19.32 16.83
N PRO A 40 -16.60 19.19 15.78
CA PRO A 40 -16.10 19.13 14.41
C PRO A 40 -15.27 20.34 13.98
N ASP A 41 -15.62 21.54 14.42
CA ASP A 41 -14.93 22.81 14.12
C ASP A 41 -13.49 22.86 14.65
N GLU A 42 -13.18 22.11 15.71
CA GLU A 42 -11.80 21.96 16.22
C GLU A 42 -10.89 21.17 15.24
N LEU A 43 -11.45 20.56 14.19
CA LEU A 43 -10.68 19.89 13.14
C LEU A 43 -10.41 20.81 11.93
N PHE A 44 -10.94 22.03 11.90
CA PHE A 44 -10.90 22.87 10.71
C PHE A 44 -9.46 23.18 10.24
N ASP A 45 -8.58 23.57 11.14
CA ASP A 45 -7.17 23.91 10.82
C ASP A 45 -6.43 22.74 10.13
N ARG A 46 -6.85 21.50 10.36
CA ARG A 46 -6.31 20.30 9.70
C ARG A 46 -6.95 20.05 8.34
N PHE A 47 -8.22 20.38 8.19
CA PHE A 47 -8.95 20.20 6.93
C PHE A 47 -8.68 21.32 5.94
N GLU A 48 -8.46 22.56 6.39
CA GLU A 48 -8.32 23.72 5.51
C GLU A 48 -7.29 23.51 4.38
N PRO A 49 -6.03 23.09 4.63
CA PRO A 49 -5.06 22.83 3.56
C PRO A 49 -5.52 21.77 2.55
N LEU A 50 -6.25 20.76 3.03
CA LEU A 50 -6.82 19.71 2.20
C LEU A 50 -7.98 20.21 1.34
N LEU A 51 -8.82 21.11 1.87
CA LEU A 51 -9.92 21.71 1.12
C LEU A 51 -9.41 22.66 0.04
N ASP A 52 -8.27 23.32 0.26
CA ASP A 52 -7.64 24.23 -0.70
C ASP A 52 -7.12 23.55 -1.97
N LEU A 53 -7.01 22.21 -1.98
CA LEU A 53 -6.75 21.43 -3.19
C LEU A 53 -7.93 21.42 -4.18
N TYR A 54 -9.08 21.97 -3.81
CA TYR A 54 -10.31 21.89 -4.58
C TYR A 54 -10.93 23.26 -4.83
N GLU A 55 -11.21 23.57 -6.08
CA GLU A 55 -11.84 24.82 -6.50
C GLU A 55 -13.30 24.62 -6.90
N LYS A 56 -14.09 25.70 -6.84
CA LYS A 56 -15.52 25.68 -7.18
C LYS A 56 -15.71 25.55 -8.68
N ASP A 57 -16.48 24.55 -9.11
CA ASP A 57 -16.84 24.33 -10.51
C ASP A 57 -18.30 23.87 -10.63
N ARG A 58 -19.07 24.51 -11.52
CA ARG A 58 -20.48 24.16 -11.78
C ARG A 58 -20.66 22.74 -12.32
N ASN A 59 -19.67 22.23 -13.06
CA ASN A 59 -19.66 20.89 -13.64
C ASN A 59 -19.00 19.85 -12.72
N GLY A 60 -18.49 20.27 -11.55
CA GLY A 60 -17.82 19.39 -10.62
C GLY A 60 -18.76 18.44 -9.85
N VAL A 61 -18.21 17.87 -8.79
CA VAL A 61 -18.86 16.90 -7.90
C VAL A 61 -18.89 17.42 -6.46
N ALA A 62 -19.57 16.71 -5.56
CA ALA A 62 -19.64 17.13 -4.16
C ALA A 62 -18.28 16.95 -3.46
N LEU A 63 -17.87 17.91 -2.63
CA LEU A 63 -16.54 17.92 -2.02
C LEU A 63 -16.27 16.68 -1.16
N ASN A 64 -17.28 16.18 -0.43
CA ASN A 64 -17.14 14.94 0.35
C ASN A 64 -16.82 13.72 -0.53
N GLU A 65 -17.30 13.70 -1.77
CA GLU A 65 -17.04 12.60 -2.71
C GLU A 65 -15.61 12.66 -3.22
N LEU A 66 -15.09 13.86 -3.52
CA LEU A 66 -13.67 14.05 -3.88
C LEU A 66 -12.75 13.63 -2.75
N LEU A 67 -12.99 14.12 -1.53
CA LEU A 67 -12.20 13.72 -0.35
C LEU A 67 -12.24 12.21 -0.11
N GLN A 68 -13.38 11.56 -0.38
CA GLN A 68 -13.47 10.11 -0.26
C GLN A 68 -12.68 9.38 -1.36
N VAL A 69 -12.77 9.83 -2.61
CA VAL A 69 -12.09 9.19 -3.75
C VAL A 69 -10.58 9.37 -3.69
N ASP A 70 -10.15 10.58 -3.35
CA ASP A 70 -8.74 10.96 -3.38
C ASP A 70 -7.99 10.44 -2.16
N TRP A 71 -8.61 10.53 -0.98
CA TRP A 71 -7.94 10.34 0.31
C TRP A 71 -8.64 9.35 1.27
N ASN A 72 -9.79 8.79 0.87
CA ASN A 72 -10.58 7.86 1.70
C ASN A 72 -10.90 8.39 3.12
N VAL A 73 -11.12 9.71 3.27
CA VAL A 73 -11.18 10.37 4.59
C VAL A 73 -12.23 9.77 5.55
N PHE A 74 -13.43 9.46 5.07
CA PHE A 74 -14.55 9.08 5.94
C PHE A 74 -14.73 7.57 6.03
N ALA A 75 -14.96 7.07 7.26
CA ALA A 75 -15.41 5.70 7.50
C ALA A 75 -16.95 5.59 7.39
N ILE A 76 -17.64 6.73 7.43
CA ILE A 76 -19.09 6.82 7.26
C ILE A 76 -19.44 6.60 5.79
N THR A 77 -20.25 5.58 5.49
CA THR A 77 -20.62 5.24 4.10
C THR A 77 -21.72 6.13 3.52
N ALA A 78 -22.54 6.76 4.36
CA ALA A 78 -23.67 7.58 3.88
C ALA A 78 -23.22 9.01 3.51
N ASN A 79 -23.23 9.35 2.21
CA ASN A 79 -22.82 10.68 1.68
C ASN A 79 -23.50 11.85 2.42
N ARG A 80 -24.81 11.74 2.73
CA ARG A 80 -25.53 12.79 3.46
C ARG A 80 -24.95 13.06 4.86
N ILE A 81 -24.43 12.04 5.53
CA ILE A 81 -23.80 12.19 6.85
C ILE A 81 -22.39 12.75 6.70
N GLN A 82 -21.62 12.31 5.70
CA GLN A 82 -20.31 12.89 5.38
C GLN A 82 -20.44 14.40 5.10
N GLN A 83 -21.40 14.81 4.28
CA GLN A 83 -21.71 16.22 3.99
C GLN A 83 -22.05 17.01 5.25
N LYS A 84 -22.91 16.46 6.12
CA LYS A 84 -23.23 17.09 7.41
C LYS A 84 -22.01 17.26 8.30
N LEU A 85 -21.12 16.27 8.32
CA LEU A 85 -19.88 16.32 9.08
C LEU A 85 -18.92 17.37 8.52
N LEU A 86 -18.68 17.35 7.21
CA LEU A 86 -17.81 18.31 6.53
C LEU A 86 -18.29 19.76 6.72
N LYS A 87 -19.61 20.00 6.62
CA LYS A 87 -20.21 21.30 6.94
C LYS A 87 -20.00 21.71 8.40
N ALA A 88 -20.03 20.76 9.33
CA ALA A 88 -19.80 21.04 10.74
C ALA A 88 -18.32 21.33 11.01
N ILE A 89 -17.39 20.69 10.29
CA ILE A 89 -15.95 20.95 10.38
C ILE A 89 -15.61 22.33 9.84
N SER A 90 -16.08 22.67 8.64
CA SER A 90 -15.74 23.94 7.99
C SER A 90 -16.46 25.17 8.53
N CYS A 91 -17.47 24.97 9.38
CA CYS A 91 -18.46 25.99 9.75
C CYS A 91 -19.13 26.70 8.55
N ASN A 92 -18.99 26.17 7.33
CA ASN A 92 -19.40 26.82 6.10
C ASN A 92 -20.56 26.04 5.46
N GLY A 93 -21.76 26.62 5.57
CA GLY A 93 -22.98 26.04 5.02
C GLY A 93 -23.06 26.01 3.50
N ASP A 94 -22.22 26.77 2.79
CA ASP A 94 -22.23 26.86 1.33
C ASP A 94 -21.42 25.75 0.66
N LEU A 95 -20.55 25.04 1.40
CA LEU A 95 -19.82 23.87 0.86
C LEU A 95 -20.75 22.79 0.30
N LEU A 96 -21.99 22.70 0.80
CA LEU A 96 -22.98 21.71 0.36
C LEU A 96 -23.80 22.17 -0.86
N LYS A 97 -23.75 23.45 -1.21
CA LYS A 97 -24.53 24.03 -2.30
C LYS A 97 -23.73 24.16 -3.59
N VAL A 98 -22.41 23.98 -3.49
CA VAL A 98 -21.46 24.19 -4.58
C VAL A 98 -20.80 22.85 -4.92
N LYS A 99 -20.39 22.75 -6.17
CA LYS A 99 -19.64 21.62 -6.71
C LYS A 99 -18.19 22.02 -6.88
N TYR A 100 -17.31 21.03 -6.86
CA TYR A 100 -15.87 21.22 -6.81
C TYR A 100 -15.18 20.35 -7.84
N ASN A 101 -14.00 20.80 -8.26
CA ASN A 101 -13.03 20.02 -8.99
C ASN A 101 -11.65 20.18 -8.32
N PRO A 102 -10.77 19.19 -8.45
CA PRO A 102 -9.37 19.36 -8.06
C PRO A 102 -8.73 20.55 -8.77
N VAL A 103 -8.02 21.41 -8.03
CA VAL A 103 -7.20 22.50 -8.57
C VAL A 103 -6.14 21.94 -9.50
N PHE A 104 -5.54 20.82 -9.08
CA PHE A 104 -4.63 20.05 -9.90
C PHE A 104 -5.45 18.96 -10.58
N LEU A 105 -5.64 19.07 -11.90
CA LEU A 105 -6.07 17.92 -12.67
C LEU A 105 -5.06 16.81 -12.38
N ILE A 106 -5.54 15.67 -11.86
CA ILE A 106 -4.76 14.44 -11.74
C ILE A 106 -4.06 14.29 -13.08
N GLU A 107 -2.74 14.42 -13.10
CA GLU A 107 -2.01 14.45 -14.36
C GLU A 107 -2.22 13.11 -15.05
N GLN A 108 -3.13 13.06 -16.04
CA GLN A 108 -3.25 11.93 -16.98
C GLN A 108 -1.87 11.59 -17.55
N LYS A 109 -1.02 12.62 -17.67
CA LYS A 109 0.40 12.56 -18.00
C LYS A 109 1.19 11.55 -17.15
N ASN A 110 0.98 11.43 -15.84
CA ASN A 110 1.72 10.48 -14.99
C ASN A 110 1.36 9.02 -15.31
N VAL A 111 0.07 8.74 -15.54
CA VAL A 111 -0.40 7.41 -15.93
C VAL A 111 0.04 7.08 -17.36
N GLU A 112 -0.07 8.05 -18.28
CA GLU A 112 0.39 7.88 -19.66
C GLU A 112 1.91 7.70 -19.75
N GLN A 113 2.68 8.46 -18.97
CA GLN A 113 4.13 8.31 -18.87
C GLN A 113 4.50 6.94 -18.32
N TRP A 114 3.80 6.47 -17.29
CA TRP A 114 3.97 5.12 -16.76
C TRP A 114 3.72 4.06 -17.83
N GLU A 115 2.64 4.15 -18.59
CA GLU A 115 2.36 3.18 -19.66
C GLU A 115 3.38 3.27 -20.82
N LYS A 116 3.83 4.47 -21.19
CA LYS A 116 4.93 4.64 -22.17
C LYS A 116 6.21 3.98 -21.69
N PHE A 117 6.58 4.20 -20.42
CA PHE A 117 7.74 3.58 -19.80
C PHE A 117 7.63 2.05 -19.75
N ARG A 118 6.46 1.50 -19.39
CA ARG A 118 6.20 0.06 -19.39
C ARG A 118 6.41 -0.54 -20.78
N GLU A 119 5.84 0.09 -21.81
CA GLU A 119 5.98 -0.36 -23.20
C GLU A 119 7.43 -0.22 -23.70
N GLU A 120 8.13 0.84 -23.30
CA GLU A 120 9.55 1.03 -23.62
C GLU A 120 10.42 -0.08 -23.04
N LEU A 121 10.26 -0.40 -21.74
CA LEU A 121 10.99 -1.49 -21.10
C LEU A 121 10.69 -2.83 -21.76
N LYS A 122 9.42 -3.11 -22.08
CA LYS A 122 9.06 -4.41 -22.67
C LYS A 122 9.63 -4.58 -24.08
N HIS A 123 9.59 -3.52 -24.89
CA HIS A 123 9.70 -3.66 -26.35
C HIS A 123 10.75 -2.78 -27.04
N ARG A 124 11.41 -1.84 -26.35
CA ARG A 124 12.30 -0.86 -27.00
C ARG A 124 13.66 -0.69 -26.32
N ASN A 125 13.71 -0.16 -25.10
CA ASN A 125 14.95 0.23 -24.44
C ASN A 125 14.91 -0.05 -22.93
N ARG A 126 15.65 -1.09 -22.52
CA ARG A 126 15.64 -1.57 -21.12
C ARG A 126 16.71 -0.98 -20.25
N PHE A 127 17.85 -0.63 -20.84
CA PHE A 127 19.03 -0.21 -20.10
C PHE A 127 19.09 1.31 -19.94
N PHE A 128 18.52 2.05 -20.89
CA PHE A 128 18.52 3.52 -20.89
C PHE A 128 17.13 4.08 -21.24
N PRO A 129 16.05 3.67 -20.55
CA PRO A 129 14.71 4.14 -20.84
C PRO A 129 14.60 5.67 -20.72
N ASN A 130 13.87 6.30 -21.66
CA ASN A 130 13.72 7.75 -21.72
C ASN A 130 12.64 8.26 -20.78
N ASP A 131 11.57 7.48 -20.59
CA ASP A 131 10.39 7.89 -19.80
C ASP A 131 10.44 7.36 -18.36
N ALA A 132 11.59 6.82 -17.92
CA ALA A 132 11.70 6.17 -16.63
C ALA A 132 11.61 7.13 -15.44
N PRO A 133 10.90 6.74 -14.37
CA PRO A 133 11.03 7.44 -13.09
C PRO A 133 12.45 7.25 -12.57
N ASP A 134 13.08 8.33 -12.13
CA ASP A 134 14.40 8.30 -11.53
C ASP A 134 14.34 8.48 -10.00
N LYS A 135 15.53 8.49 -9.38
CA LYS A 135 15.64 8.64 -7.94
C LYS A 135 15.09 9.98 -7.46
N SER A 136 15.30 11.05 -8.21
CA SER A 136 14.79 12.39 -7.86
C SER A 136 13.27 12.45 -7.89
N ASN A 137 12.63 11.64 -8.74
CA ASN A 137 11.17 11.52 -8.76
C ASN A 137 10.62 10.80 -7.52
N LEU A 138 11.32 9.78 -6.98
CA LEU A 138 10.78 8.93 -5.91
C LEU A 138 11.31 9.24 -4.50
N GLU A 139 12.54 9.73 -4.37
CA GLU A 139 13.19 10.01 -3.08
C GLU A 139 12.39 10.99 -2.20
N PRO A 140 11.75 12.06 -2.73
CA PRO A 140 10.89 12.94 -1.92
C PRO A 140 9.74 12.19 -1.24
N PHE A 141 9.28 11.08 -1.83
CA PHE A 141 8.18 10.28 -1.28
C PHE A 141 8.64 9.28 -0.22
N GLY A 142 9.95 9.07 -0.07
CA GLY A 142 10.53 8.06 0.81
C GLY A 142 10.03 8.16 2.24
N LYS A 143 9.90 9.38 2.78
CA LYS A 143 9.38 9.60 4.15
C LYS A 143 7.91 9.22 4.35
N TYR A 144 7.08 9.17 3.30
CA TYR A 144 5.65 8.84 3.43
C TYR A 144 5.33 7.40 3.10
N ILE A 145 6.09 6.82 2.17
CA ILE A 145 5.98 5.39 1.87
C ILE A 145 6.86 4.55 2.81
N GLY A 146 7.78 5.16 3.55
CA GLY A 146 8.65 4.45 4.47
C GLY A 146 7.93 4.01 5.74
N VAL A 147 8.01 2.73 6.07
CA VAL A 147 7.58 2.18 7.36
C VAL A 147 8.76 1.54 8.07
N ILE A 148 8.98 1.98 9.30
CA ILE A 148 10.00 1.40 10.19
C ILE A 148 9.37 0.23 10.93
N LEU A 149 9.91 -0.95 10.67
CA LEU A 149 9.68 -2.14 11.47
C LEU A 149 10.80 -2.23 12.50
N ASN A 150 10.43 -2.19 13.78
CA ASN A 150 11.35 -2.39 14.88
C ASN A 150 11.69 -3.87 15.06
N LYS A 151 12.90 -4.16 15.51
CA LYS A 151 13.35 -5.52 15.85
C LYS A 151 12.34 -6.24 16.73
N GLY A 152 11.91 -7.42 16.29
CA GLY A 152 10.96 -8.26 17.02
C GLY A 152 9.51 -7.77 17.03
N SER A 153 9.16 -6.74 16.24
CA SER A 153 7.78 -6.26 16.13
C SER A 153 6.83 -7.28 15.51
N GLN A 154 7.34 -8.14 14.63
CA GLN A 154 6.58 -9.19 13.95
C GLN A 154 7.49 -10.30 13.41
N ASN A 155 6.85 -11.44 13.09
CA ASN A 155 7.49 -12.56 12.41
C ASN A 155 7.03 -12.62 10.95
N PHE A 156 7.84 -13.25 10.10
CA PHE A 156 7.57 -13.39 8.68
C PHE A 156 7.63 -14.86 8.27
N PHE A 157 6.91 -15.22 7.22
CA PHE A 157 6.78 -16.61 6.83
C PHE A 157 7.15 -16.82 5.38
N ARG A 158 7.81 -17.94 5.07
CA ARG A 158 8.08 -18.37 3.69
C ARG A 158 7.66 -19.81 3.51
N ALA A 159 6.99 -20.11 2.41
CA ALA A 159 6.64 -21.47 2.03
C ALA A 159 7.48 -21.98 0.87
N ARG A 160 7.75 -23.29 0.85
CA ARG A 160 8.27 -24.03 -0.31
C ARG A 160 7.54 -25.36 -0.42
N THR A 161 7.02 -25.68 -1.59
CA THR A 161 6.47 -27.03 -1.90
C THR A 161 7.61 -28.05 -1.86
N ASN A 162 7.42 -29.13 -1.11
CA ASN A 162 8.41 -30.18 -1.01
C ASN A 162 8.43 -30.97 -2.33
N ILE A 163 9.60 -31.07 -2.97
CA ILE A 163 9.78 -31.84 -4.22
C ILE A 163 9.81 -33.35 -3.95
N SER A 164 10.08 -33.74 -2.71
CA SER A 164 10.13 -35.13 -2.24
C SER A 164 9.47 -35.22 -0.86
N ASP A 165 9.31 -36.41 -0.30
CA ASP A 165 8.79 -36.59 1.07
C ASP A 165 9.69 -36.00 2.16
N LYS A 166 10.83 -35.41 1.80
CA LYS A 166 11.74 -34.77 2.75
C LYS A 166 11.44 -33.27 2.90
N PRO A 167 11.28 -32.78 4.15
CA PRO A 167 11.12 -31.36 4.42
C PRO A 167 12.40 -30.59 4.10
N TYR A 168 12.26 -29.32 3.70
CA TYR A 168 13.42 -28.44 3.56
C TYR A 168 14.04 -28.15 4.94
N LYS A 169 15.36 -28.23 5.02
CA LYS A 169 16.09 -27.77 6.20
C LYS A 169 16.02 -26.24 6.28
N ILE A 170 16.14 -25.70 7.49
CA ILE A 170 16.15 -24.25 7.73
C ILE A 170 17.20 -23.50 6.89
N SER A 171 18.38 -24.11 6.66
CA SER A 171 19.45 -23.55 5.81
C SER A 171 19.08 -23.48 4.32
N GLN A 172 18.03 -24.17 3.91
CA GLN A 172 17.51 -24.18 2.54
C GLN A 172 16.30 -23.24 2.38
N MET A 173 15.91 -22.49 3.42
CA MET A 173 14.71 -21.65 3.38
C MET A 173 15.01 -20.17 3.08
N SER A 174 16.29 -19.76 3.07
CA SER A 174 16.69 -18.40 2.65
C SER A 174 16.80 -18.28 1.13
N ASN A 175 17.34 -17.17 0.64
CA ASN A 175 17.54 -16.90 -0.77
C ASN A 175 18.28 -18.02 -1.51
N PRO A 176 17.90 -18.33 -2.76
CA PRO A 176 18.69 -19.24 -3.58
C PRO A 176 20.07 -18.62 -3.90
N PRO A 177 21.10 -19.44 -4.14
CA PRO A 177 22.37 -18.98 -4.69
C PRO A 177 22.18 -18.15 -5.96
N LYS A 178 23.05 -17.15 -6.20
CA LYS A 178 22.93 -16.19 -7.32
C LYS A 178 22.71 -16.87 -8.68
N ASN A 179 23.40 -17.98 -8.94
CA ASN A 179 23.31 -18.75 -10.18
C ASN A 179 21.98 -19.54 -10.35
N LEU A 180 21.17 -19.64 -9.30
CA LEU A 180 19.87 -20.32 -9.30
C LEU A 180 18.68 -19.34 -9.14
N VAL A 181 18.96 -18.04 -9.04
CA VAL A 181 17.92 -17.01 -8.95
C VAL A 181 17.21 -16.89 -10.29
N SER A 182 15.96 -17.31 -10.33
CA SER A 182 15.07 -17.14 -11.47
C SER A 182 14.48 -15.72 -11.51
N ASN A 183 13.84 -15.42 -12.63
CA ASN A 183 13.12 -14.17 -12.82
C ASN A 183 11.90 -14.11 -11.87
N GLY A 184 11.78 -13.04 -11.08
CA GLY A 184 10.66 -12.83 -10.15
C GLY A 184 10.04 -11.45 -10.30
N ARG A 185 8.90 -11.21 -9.64
CA ARG A 185 8.18 -9.92 -9.72
C ARG A 185 9.06 -8.73 -9.33
N ALA A 186 9.82 -8.88 -8.26
CA ALA A 186 10.68 -7.81 -7.75
C ALA A 186 12.13 -7.96 -8.18
N ASN A 187 12.61 -9.18 -8.42
CA ASN A 187 14.03 -9.43 -8.63
C ASN A 187 14.34 -9.79 -10.09
N PRO A 188 15.36 -9.15 -10.69
CA PRO A 188 15.97 -9.62 -11.92
C PRO A 188 16.64 -10.99 -11.75
N ILE A 189 16.86 -11.68 -12.87
CA ILE A 189 17.66 -12.92 -12.91
C ILE A 189 19.06 -12.63 -12.34
N GLY A 190 19.55 -13.52 -11.47
CA GLY A 190 20.88 -13.39 -10.86
C GLY A 190 20.97 -12.50 -9.61
N ILE A 191 19.91 -11.76 -9.26
CA ILE A 191 19.86 -10.87 -8.09
C ILE A 191 18.91 -11.48 -7.04
N PRO A 192 19.41 -12.08 -5.95
CA PRO A 192 18.55 -12.75 -4.97
C PRO A 192 17.80 -11.76 -4.09
N TYR A 193 16.47 -11.88 -4.03
CA TYR A 193 15.63 -11.24 -3.01
C TYR A 193 14.79 -12.24 -2.22
N LEU A 194 14.59 -11.94 -0.94
CA LEU A 194 13.86 -12.81 -0.02
C LEU A 194 12.38 -12.45 0.01
N TYR A 195 11.56 -13.33 -0.56
CA TYR A 195 10.10 -13.23 -0.52
C TYR A 195 9.56 -13.85 0.75
N LEU A 196 8.76 -13.10 1.49
CA LEU A 196 8.09 -13.51 2.73
C LEU A 196 6.64 -13.04 2.73
N ALA A 197 5.85 -13.55 3.66
CA ALA A 197 4.47 -13.18 3.89
C ALA A 197 4.20 -12.87 5.38
N SER A 198 3.11 -12.15 5.64
CA SER A 198 2.68 -11.76 6.98
C SER A 198 2.14 -12.91 7.83
N SER A 199 1.69 -14.00 7.19
CA SER A 199 1.14 -15.17 7.88
C SER A 199 1.51 -16.45 7.14
N VAL A 200 1.35 -17.59 7.83
CA VAL A 200 1.51 -18.92 7.24
C VAL A 200 0.55 -19.11 6.05
N ASP A 201 -0.72 -18.75 6.22
CA ASP A 201 -1.75 -18.93 5.19
C ASP A 201 -1.47 -18.10 3.93
N THR A 202 -0.99 -16.87 4.10
CA THR A 202 -0.55 -16.04 2.96
C THR A 202 0.67 -16.68 2.27
N ALA A 203 1.66 -17.17 3.03
CA ALA A 203 2.82 -17.84 2.45
C ALA A 203 2.43 -19.10 1.65
N ILE A 204 1.48 -19.91 2.17
CA ILE A 204 0.96 -21.11 1.48
C ILE A 204 0.16 -20.72 0.24
N SER A 205 -0.60 -19.62 0.28
CA SER A 205 -1.37 -19.18 -0.88
C SER A 205 -0.48 -18.69 -2.03
N GLU A 206 0.64 -18.03 -1.73
CA GLU A 206 1.56 -17.49 -2.74
C GLU A 206 2.34 -18.56 -3.51
N ILE A 207 2.60 -19.74 -2.93
CA ILE A 207 3.23 -20.85 -3.67
C ILE A 207 2.30 -21.48 -4.72
N ARG A 208 0.99 -21.21 -4.64
CA ARG A 208 -0.02 -21.74 -5.57
C ARG A 208 0.05 -23.27 -5.73
N GLY A 209 0.32 -23.96 -4.62
CA GLY A 209 0.43 -25.42 -4.58
C GLY A 209 -0.91 -26.13 -4.79
N ASN A 210 -0.85 -27.43 -5.08
CA ASN A 210 -2.00 -28.30 -5.32
C ASN A 210 -2.49 -28.97 -4.03
N LYS A 211 -3.77 -29.37 -4.01
CA LYS A 211 -4.33 -30.16 -2.92
C LYS A 211 -3.55 -31.46 -2.73
N GLY A 212 -3.22 -31.76 -1.48
CA GLY A 212 -2.43 -32.92 -1.08
C GLY A 212 -0.92 -32.67 -1.00
N GLU A 213 -0.41 -31.60 -1.61
CA GLU A 213 1.02 -31.26 -1.54
C GLU A 213 1.44 -30.92 -0.10
N ILE A 214 2.64 -31.37 0.27
CA ILE A 214 3.28 -31.06 1.54
C ILE A 214 4.22 -29.87 1.33
N VAL A 215 4.13 -28.90 2.24
CA VAL A 215 4.86 -27.64 2.15
C VAL A 215 5.68 -27.44 3.41
N THR A 216 6.93 -27.02 3.24
CA THR A 216 7.75 -26.55 4.34
C THR A 216 7.56 -25.05 4.52
N ILE A 217 7.19 -24.66 5.73
CA ILE A 217 7.13 -23.25 6.15
C ILE A 217 8.36 -22.92 6.97
N ALA A 218 8.97 -21.77 6.73
CA ALA A 218 10.00 -21.20 7.58
C ALA A 218 9.50 -19.90 8.21
N GLU A 219 9.77 -19.77 9.50
CA GLU A 219 9.52 -18.54 10.26
C GLU A 219 10.82 -17.75 10.37
N PHE A 220 10.74 -16.46 10.08
CA PHE A 220 11.82 -15.51 10.12
C PHE A 220 11.54 -14.45 11.18
N ILE A 221 12.56 -14.13 11.97
CA ILE A 221 12.54 -12.99 12.90
C ILE A 221 13.49 -11.91 12.44
N MET A 222 13.16 -10.67 12.78
CA MET A 222 14.06 -9.53 12.60
C MET A 222 15.11 -9.48 13.71
N ASN A 223 16.37 -9.38 13.31
CA ASN A 223 17.48 -9.19 14.24
C ASN A 223 17.91 -7.71 14.36
N LYS A 224 17.45 -6.85 13.45
CA LYS A 224 17.68 -5.41 13.37
C LYS A 224 16.45 -4.70 12.80
N ASP A 225 16.36 -3.39 13.02
CA ASP A 225 15.31 -2.56 12.45
C ASP A 225 15.43 -2.50 10.92
N MET A 226 14.29 -2.45 10.26
CA MET A 226 14.18 -2.36 8.81
C MET A 226 13.21 -1.25 8.44
N GLU A 227 13.63 -0.41 7.53
CA GLU A 227 12.74 0.50 6.83
C GLU A 227 12.36 -0.11 5.48
N LEU A 228 11.06 -0.30 5.26
CA LEU A 228 10.49 -0.88 4.05
C LEU A 228 9.62 0.16 3.34
N ALA A 229 9.57 0.13 2.02
CA ALA A 229 8.59 0.92 1.27
C ALA A 229 7.22 0.21 1.32
N ASP A 230 6.24 0.85 1.93
CA ASP A 230 4.86 0.41 2.04
C ASP A 230 4.06 0.82 0.81
N LEU A 231 3.86 -0.13 -0.10
CA LEU A 231 3.12 0.02 -1.34
C LEU A 231 1.74 -0.65 -1.26
N ARG A 232 1.26 -1.00 -0.06
CA ARG A 232 -0.02 -1.71 0.11
C ARG A 232 -1.20 -0.87 -0.33
N ASP A 233 -1.22 0.38 0.11
CA ASP A 233 -2.34 1.31 -0.12
C ASP A 233 -1.93 2.76 0.20
N PRO A 234 -1.15 3.42 -0.68
CA PRO A 234 -0.64 4.77 -0.43
C PRO A 234 -1.71 5.78 0.00
N LYS A 235 -2.95 5.64 -0.52
CA LYS A 235 -4.09 6.49 -0.14
C LYS A 235 -4.53 6.35 1.32
N ASN A 236 -4.30 5.18 1.92
CA ASN A 236 -4.67 4.88 3.30
C ASN A 236 -3.47 4.95 4.27
N THR A 237 -2.24 4.85 3.76
CA THR A 237 -1.02 4.92 4.57
C THR A 237 -0.49 6.35 4.68
N ILE A 238 -0.66 7.18 3.64
CA ILE A 238 -0.25 8.58 3.63
C ILE A 238 -1.44 9.44 4.07
N SER A 239 -1.37 9.99 5.28
CA SER A 239 -2.41 10.89 5.77
C SER A 239 -2.19 12.32 5.26
N PRO A 240 -3.15 12.95 4.56
CA PRO A 240 -3.03 14.35 4.17
C PRO A 240 -3.01 15.30 5.36
N PHE A 241 -3.40 14.82 6.55
CA PHE A 241 -3.48 15.60 7.79
C PHE A 241 -2.16 15.58 8.59
N GLU A 242 -1.21 14.71 8.22
CA GLU A 242 0.15 14.66 8.78
C GLU A 242 1.16 15.50 7.98
N LEU A 243 0.77 16.00 6.81
CA LEU A 243 1.61 16.80 5.92
C LEU A 243 1.60 18.27 6.40
N ASN A 244 2.74 18.73 6.92
CA ASN A 244 2.86 20.05 7.56
C ASN A 244 3.91 20.96 6.88
N GLU A 245 4.66 20.45 5.90
CA GLU A 245 5.63 21.23 5.14
C GLU A 245 4.98 21.95 3.95
N GLU A 246 5.58 23.05 3.51
CA GLU A 246 5.10 23.82 2.36
C GLU A 246 5.10 22.97 1.08
N ASN A 247 4.01 23.01 0.31
CA ASN A 247 3.79 22.26 -0.94
C ASN A 247 3.80 20.72 -0.80
N GLU A 248 3.94 20.18 0.42
CA GLU A 248 4.02 18.75 0.68
C GLU A 248 2.75 18.01 0.24
N LEU A 249 1.60 18.57 0.62
CA LEU A 249 0.29 18.04 0.30
C LEU A 249 0.00 18.06 -1.21
N GLU A 250 0.35 19.15 -1.90
CA GLU A 250 0.24 19.26 -3.35
C GLU A 250 1.13 18.23 -4.06
N LEU A 251 2.39 18.10 -3.63
CA LEU A 251 3.33 17.13 -4.19
C LEU A 251 2.79 15.70 -4.06
N ILE A 252 2.27 15.35 -2.89
CA ILE A 252 1.66 14.05 -2.62
C ILE A 252 0.42 13.85 -3.48
N TYR A 253 -0.47 14.85 -3.55
CA TYR A 253 -1.69 14.76 -4.35
C TYR A 253 -1.39 14.46 -5.82
N LYS A 254 -0.46 15.21 -6.43
CA LYS A 254 -0.07 15.05 -7.84
C LYS A 254 0.54 13.68 -8.15
N ASN A 255 1.22 13.06 -7.17
CA ASN A 255 1.96 11.82 -7.36
C ASN A 255 1.27 10.58 -6.77
N MET A 256 0.16 10.75 -6.03
CA MET A 256 -0.62 9.65 -5.48
C MET A 256 -1.03 8.57 -6.50
N PRO A 257 -1.45 8.90 -7.74
CA PRO A 257 -1.74 7.89 -8.75
C PRO A 257 -0.52 7.04 -9.09
N PHE A 258 0.64 7.67 -9.23
CA PHE A 258 1.89 6.97 -9.52
C PHE A 258 2.27 6.03 -8.36
N LEU A 259 2.24 6.50 -7.11
CA LEU A 259 2.49 5.66 -5.93
C LEU A 259 1.53 4.46 -5.87
N THR A 260 0.26 4.68 -6.20
CA THR A 260 -0.76 3.61 -6.25
C THR A 260 -0.45 2.60 -7.37
N LEU A 261 0.02 3.06 -8.53
CA LEU A 261 0.45 2.19 -9.62
C LEU A 261 1.61 1.28 -9.21
N LEU A 262 2.59 1.77 -8.43
CA LEU A 262 3.72 0.96 -7.96
C LEU A 262 3.26 -0.29 -7.19
N GLY A 263 2.34 -0.12 -6.25
CA GLY A 263 1.75 -1.23 -5.50
C GLY A 263 0.97 -2.20 -6.38
N ASN A 264 0.17 -1.65 -7.30
CA ASN A 264 -0.64 -2.45 -8.22
C ASN A 264 0.20 -3.34 -9.14
N GLU A 265 1.35 -2.87 -9.62
CA GLU A 265 2.24 -3.65 -10.49
C GLU A 265 2.78 -4.91 -9.80
N LEU A 266 3.10 -4.82 -8.50
CA LEU A 266 3.55 -5.97 -7.71
C LEU A 266 2.43 -6.96 -7.42
N SER A 267 1.21 -6.47 -7.18
CA SER A 267 0.03 -7.30 -6.89
C SER A 267 -0.66 -7.85 -8.15
N LYS A 268 -0.39 -7.31 -9.35
CA LYS A 268 -1.06 -7.69 -10.60
C LYS A 268 -0.94 -9.19 -10.90
N PRO A 269 -2.04 -9.94 -11.09
CA PRO A 269 -1.97 -11.32 -11.56
C PRO A 269 -1.33 -11.36 -12.95
N ILE A 270 -0.31 -12.20 -13.13
CA ILE A 270 0.44 -12.32 -14.39
C ILE A 270 0.40 -13.76 -14.84
N ILE A 271 0.14 -13.97 -16.14
CA ILE A 271 0.15 -15.29 -16.77
C ILE A 271 1.60 -15.76 -16.85
N PRO A 272 1.95 -16.98 -16.40
CA PRO A 272 3.35 -17.42 -16.31
C PRO A 272 4.16 -17.27 -17.60
N ARG A 273 3.54 -17.48 -18.78
CA ARG A 273 4.20 -17.37 -20.09
C ARG A 273 4.62 -15.93 -20.45
N GLU A 274 3.97 -14.93 -19.88
CA GLU A 274 4.20 -13.49 -20.13
C GLU A 274 5.05 -12.85 -19.03
N ALA A 275 5.36 -13.61 -17.97
CA ALA A 275 6.02 -13.12 -16.76
C ALA A 275 7.34 -12.39 -17.04
N ASN A 276 8.13 -12.86 -18.01
CA ASN A 276 9.43 -12.27 -18.30
C ASN A 276 9.37 -10.81 -18.73
N LEU A 277 8.34 -10.42 -19.49
CA LEU A 277 8.16 -9.03 -19.93
C LEU A 277 7.35 -8.23 -18.91
N GLU A 278 6.31 -8.84 -18.33
CA GLU A 278 5.44 -8.15 -17.37
C GLU A 278 6.14 -7.83 -16.03
N TYR A 279 7.23 -8.52 -15.67
CA TYR A 279 7.99 -8.20 -14.45
C TYR A 279 9.00 -7.06 -14.64
N LEU A 280 9.35 -6.66 -15.87
CA LEU A 280 10.38 -5.63 -16.08
C LEU A 280 10.06 -4.29 -15.36
N PRO A 281 8.82 -3.76 -15.41
CA PRO A 281 8.51 -2.52 -14.72
C PRO A 281 8.60 -2.65 -13.19
N SER A 282 8.06 -3.71 -12.62
CA SER A 282 8.11 -3.94 -11.16
C SER A 282 9.53 -4.20 -10.66
N GLN A 283 10.36 -4.89 -11.43
CA GLN A 283 11.79 -5.07 -11.13
C GLN A 283 12.55 -3.76 -11.14
N TYR A 284 12.34 -2.91 -12.16
CA TYR A 284 12.97 -1.59 -12.23
C TYR A 284 12.64 -0.76 -10.99
N LEU A 285 11.36 -0.72 -10.62
CA LEU A 285 10.90 -0.01 -9.43
C LEU A 285 11.53 -0.55 -8.14
N CYS A 286 11.70 -1.87 -8.04
CA CYS A 286 12.35 -2.48 -6.88
C CYS A 286 13.84 -2.10 -6.78
N GLU A 287 14.58 -2.10 -7.90
CA GLU A 287 15.97 -1.60 -7.91
C GLU A 287 16.03 -0.11 -7.55
N LEU A 288 15.07 0.69 -8.00
CA LEU A 288 15.02 2.11 -7.70
C LEU A 288 14.77 2.38 -6.21
N LEU A 289 13.80 1.69 -5.60
CA LEU A 289 13.54 1.79 -4.15
C LEU A 289 14.72 1.30 -3.31
N LYS A 290 15.40 0.24 -3.77
CA LYS A 290 16.66 -0.21 -3.17
C LYS A 290 17.75 0.85 -3.26
N ASN A 291 17.88 1.54 -4.40
CA ASN A 291 18.85 2.62 -4.61
C ASN A 291 18.52 3.89 -3.79
N ILE A 292 17.25 4.10 -3.45
CA ILE A 292 16.83 5.15 -2.49
C ILE A 292 17.30 4.81 -1.08
N GLY A 293 17.38 3.52 -0.72
CA GLY A 293 17.92 3.07 0.57
C GLY A 293 16.97 2.18 1.38
N PHE A 294 15.79 1.85 0.85
CA PHE A 294 14.90 0.91 1.51
C PHE A 294 15.52 -0.48 1.63
N HIS A 295 15.22 -1.18 2.72
CA HIS A 295 15.69 -2.55 2.94
C HIS A 295 14.82 -3.60 2.22
N GLY A 296 13.68 -3.17 1.69
CA GLY A 296 12.69 -4.00 1.04
C GLY A 296 11.39 -3.25 0.83
N ILE A 297 10.36 -3.98 0.42
CA ILE A 297 9.03 -3.45 0.12
C ILE A 297 7.95 -4.32 0.78
N ILE A 298 6.80 -3.72 1.03
CA ILE A 298 5.58 -4.39 1.48
C ILE A 298 4.47 -4.11 0.46
N TYR A 299 3.72 -5.13 0.07
CA TYR A 299 2.60 -5.00 -0.85
C TYR A 299 1.48 -6.00 -0.49
N LYS A 300 0.24 -5.71 -0.90
CA LYS A 300 -0.90 -6.59 -0.61
C LYS A 300 -0.78 -7.89 -1.40
N SER A 301 -1.06 -9.02 -0.77
CA SER A 301 -1.24 -10.28 -1.50
C SER A 301 -2.47 -10.18 -2.40
N SER A 302 -2.38 -10.71 -3.62
CA SER A 302 -3.52 -10.79 -4.54
C SER A 302 -4.32 -12.09 -4.42
N ILE A 303 -3.89 -13.00 -3.53
CA ILE A 303 -4.44 -14.36 -3.41
C ILE A 303 -4.98 -14.63 -2.00
N ALA A 304 -4.46 -13.95 -0.98
CA ALA A 304 -4.86 -14.15 0.41
C ALA A 304 -5.03 -12.84 1.17
N ASP A 305 -5.75 -12.91 2.29
CA ASP A 305 -5.87 -11.81 3.25
C ASP A 305 -4.55 -11.68 4.03
N GLY A 306 -3.63 -10.88 3.49
CA GLY A 306 -2.32 -10.64 4.08
C GLY A 306 -1.40 -9.81 3.19
N ASN A 307 -0.17 -9.63 3.65
CA ASN A 307 0.84 -8.83 2.99
C ASN A 307 2.04 -9.70 2.58
N ASN A 308 2.61 -9.36 1.44
CA ASN A 308 3.87 -9.89 0.97
C ASN A 308 5.00 -8.89 1.23
N TYR A 309 6.19 -9.43 1.42
CA TYR A 309 7.41 -8.69 1.67
C TYR A 309 8.47 -9.17 0.70
N VAL A 310 9.17 -8.23 0.07
CA VAL A 310 10.44 -8.54 -0.62
C VAL A 310 11.54 -7.81 0.11
N ILE A 311 12.54 -8.56 0.57
CA ILE A 311 13.67 -8.03 1.32
C ILE A 311 14.90 -8.06 0.44
N PHE A 312 15.51 -6.89 0.24
CA PHE A 312 16.67 -6.71 -0.63
C PHE A 312 17.99 -7.15 0.03
N ASP A 313 18.09 -6.99 1.36
CA ASP A 313 19.20 -7.49 2.18
C ASP A 313 18.66 -8.40 3.30
N ASP A 314 18.82 -9.70 3.14
CA ASP A 314 18.31 -10.72 4.07
C ASP A 314 19.12 -10.84 5.36
N LYS A 315 20.26 -10.14 5.51
CA LYS A 315 21.10 -10.17 6.73
C LYS A 315 20.37 -9.66 7.97
N LYS A 316 19.33 -8.84 7.79
CA LYS A 316 18.49 -8.30 8.88
C LYS A 316 17.45 -9.30 9.39
N LEU A 317 17.34 -10.46 8.75
CA LEU A 317 16.41 -11.52 9.09
C LEU A 317 17.14 -12.81 9.41
N LYS A 318 16.52 -13.63 10.25
CA LYS A 318 17.01 -14.96 10.58
C LYS A 318 15.86 -15.94 10.57
N ALA A 319 15.97 -16.99 9.75
CA ALA A 319 15.11 -18.15 9.87
C ALA A 319 15.36 -18.82 11.23
N VAL A 320 14.31 -19.05 12.01
CA VAL A 320 14.41 -19.63 13.36
C VAL A 320 13.79 -21.01 13.49
N ARG A 321 12.74 -21.30 12.71
CA ARG A 321 11.97 -22.54 12.81
C ARG A 321 11.43 -22.94 11.44
N THR A 322 11.17 -24.23 11.29
CA THR A 322 10.46 -24.78 10.14
C THR A 322 9.32 -25.68 10.58
N TYR A 323 8.23 -25.65 9.82
CA TYR A 323 7.01 -26.43 10.06
C TYR A 323 6.62 -27.17 8.78
N GLN A 324 5.82 -28.23 8.91
CA GLN A 324 5.20 -28.94 7.79
C GLN A 324 3.71 -28.68 7.78
N TYR A 325 3.17 -28.39 6.59
CA TYR A 325 1.74 -28.27 6.35
C TYR A 325 1.37 -29.12 5.15
N GLN A 326 0.13 -29.59 5.10
CA GLN A 326 -0.46 -30.21 3.92
C GLN A 326 -1.55 -29.28 3.40
N ILE A 327 -1.57 -29.02 2.09
CA ILE A 327 -2.64 -28.25 1.45
C ILE A 327 -3.89 -29.14 1.39
N THR A 328 -4.90 -28.81 2.19
CA THR A 328 -6.13 -29.62 2.26
C THR A 328 -7.18 -29.21 1.25
N ASP A 329 -7.19 -27.95 0.80
CA ASP A 329 -8.18 -27.45 -0.15
C ASP A 329 -7.70 -26.22 -0.94
N ILE A 330 -8.33 -25.97 -2.09
CA ILE A 330 -8.04 -24.81 -2.96
C ILE A 330 -9.35 -24.20 -3.45
N THR A 331 -9.62 -22.95 -3.06
CA THR A 331 -10.81 -22.23 -3.53
C THR A 331 -10.52 -21.55 -4.87
N THR A 332 -11.19 -21.98 -5.94
CA THR A 332 -11.13 -21.32 -7.25
C THR A 332 -12.41 -20.55 -7.52
N LYS A 333 -12.30 -19.25 -7.84
CA LYS A 333 -13.42 -18.40 -8.28
C LYS A 333 -13.25 -18.06 -9.75
N SER A 334 -14.34 -18.06 -10.52
CA SER A 334 -14.33 -17.71 -11.94
C SER A 334 -15.44 -16.71 -12.28
N LYS A 335 -15.24 -15.97 -13.37
CA LYS A 335 -16.22 -15.05 -13.95
C LYS A 335 -16.32 -15.30 -15.45
N LYS A 336 -17.53 -15.43 -15.98
CA LYS A 336 -17.76 -15.49 -17.43
C LYS A 336 -17.48 -14.11 -18.05
N LEU A 337 -16.57 -14.05 -19.03
CA LEU A 337 -16.37 -12.86 -19.85
C LEU A 337 -17.51 -12.77 -20.86
N LYS A 338 -18.01 -11.55 -21.09
CA LYS A 338 -19.06 -11.27 -22.08
C LYS A 338 -18.45 -11.03 -23.45
#